data_AF-A0A834G9V3-F1
#
_entry.id   AF-A0A834G9V3-F1
#
_cell.length_a   1.000
_cell.length_b   1.000
_cell.length_c   1.000
_cell.angle_alpha   90.00
_cell.angle_beta   90.00
_cell.angle_gamma   90.00
#
_symmetry.space_group_name_H-M   'P 1'
#
loop_
_entity.id
_entity.type
_entity.pdbx_description
1 polymer ?
#
loop_
_entity_poly.entity_id
_entity_poly.type
_entity_poly.pdbx_seq_one_letter_code
_entity_poly.pdbx_strand_id
1 'polypeptide(L)'
;MIGNPALSWHSNTTYKPHDLSQFTKTQSKLSPFSNSQYPQIKLRFPEHTHLHCSHTHIVKCEESNHCPNGLKFVRGRKLLSELSTWGIGGPCNYFVQVSSQTQLVYVVRYCQEHCIRFMIVGKGSNCLFDDMGFDGCVILNRIEFLERIDSNTFTVGSGFGFNRLGILCSSKGLTGLEFAGGIPGTVGGAAYMNAGANGQETADVVDSIEMVTTEGELQRLNRMDLKFGYRLSPFQDMKDLAAIVAVTFRLKQSESARRRQIEHLERRRNSQPLGERTAGSVFRNPSNSGLSAGELIESAGLKGRRVGGAMVSNIHANFFINSGGSTCQDMLELISLVKETVYRKCGVQLKEEVMYVQPHCNILNPNRDKTRPL
;
A
#
# COMPACT_ATOMS: atom_id res chain seq x y z
N MET A 1 52.35 -3.31 1.15
CA MET A 1 51.72 -2.19 0.41
C MET A 1 51.04 -2.79 -0.80
N ILE A 2 49.75 -3.10 -0.67
CA ILE A 2 48.99 -3.85 -1.68
C ILE A 2 47.95 -2.88 -2.26
N GLY A 3 47.98 -2.77 -3.58
CA GLY A 3 47.23 -1.81 -4.38
C GLY A 3 45.73 -2.08 -4.40
N ASN A 4 45.00 -0.99 -4.60
CA ASN A 4 43.56 -0.93 -4.68
C ASN A 4 43.16 -0.80 -6.16
N PRO A 5 42.42 -1.74 -6.78
CA PRO A 5 41.90 -1.54 -8.12
C PRO A 5 40.54 -0.84 -8.07
N ALA A 6 40.44 0.23 -8.86
CA ALA A 6 39.21 0.96 -9.13
C ALA A 6 38.15 0.06 -9.79
N LEU A 7 36.95 0.02 -9.22
CA LEU A 7 35.75 -0.52 -9.86
C LEU A 7 35.01 0.61 -10.58
N SER A 8 35.13 0.63 -11.89
CA SER A 8 34.33 1.42 -12.81
C SER A 8 32.90 0.86 -12.87
N TRP A 9 31.92 1.68 -12.52
CA TRP A 9 30.50 1.36 -12.76
C TRP A 9 30.06 2.02 -14.07
N HIS A 10 29.75 1.20 -15.06
CA HIS A 10 29.06 1.62 -16.27
C HIS A 10 27.63 2.08 -15.93
N SER A 11 27.40 3.39 -15.99
CA SER A 11 26.07 3.98 -15.97
C SER A 11 25.42 3.86 -17.33
N ASN A 12 24.56 2.85 -17.53
CA ASN A 12 23.68 2.77 -18.69
C ASN A 12 22.23 2.55 -18.24
N THR A 13 21.58 3.62 -17.82
CA THR A 13 20.11 3.74 -17.81
C THR A 13 19.75 5.20 -18.06
N THR A 14 19.80 5.61 -19.32
CA THR A 14 19.09 6.78 -19.82
C THR A 14 17.60 6.46 -19.80
N TYR A 15 16.89 6.98 -18.79
CA TYR A 15 15.43 6.93 -18.73
C TYR A 15 14.88 7.89 -19.80
N LYS A 16 14.55 7.36 -20.99
CA LYS A 16 13.78 8.12 -21.99
C LYS A 16 12.35 8.29 -21.47
N PRO A 17 11.81 9.52 -21.39
CA PRO A 17 10.40 9.69 -21.08
C PRO A 17 9.58 9.06 -22.21
N HIS A 18 8.72 8.10 -21.86
CA HIS A 18 7.69 7.65 -22.80
C HIS A 18 6.77 8.83 -23.12
N ASP A 19 6.71 9.15 -24.41
CA ASP A 19 5.85 10.16 -24.99
C ASP A 19 4.37 9.78 -24.77
N LEU A 20 3.61 10.69 -24.15
CA LEU A 20 2.18 10.54 -23.86
C LEU A 20 1.29 10.82 -25.10
N SER A 21 1.88 11.07 -26.27
CA SER A 21 1.15 11.16 -27.55
C SER A 21 0.42 9.86 -27.93
N GLN A 22 0.74 8.73 -27.30
CA GLN A 22 0.11 7.42 -27.59
C GLN A 22 -1.14 7.09 -26.77
N PHE A 23 -1.58 7.95 -25.84
CA PHE A 23 -2.80 7.70 -25.04
C PHE A 23 -3.99 8.61 -25.39
N THR A 24 -3.91 9.37 -26.48
CA THR A 24 -5.02 10.19 -26.96
C THR A 24 -5.62 9.59 -28.23
N LYS A 25 -6.64 8.73 -28.08
CA LYS A 25 -7.72 8.54 -29.07
C LYS A 25 -8.82 7.63 -28.51
N THR A 26 -9.79 8.27 -27.85
CA THR A 26 -11.23 7.99 -28.03
C THR A 26 -11.99 9.16 -27.44
N GLN A 27 -12.30 10.15 -28.28
CA GLN A 27 -13.45 11.00 -28.04
C GLN A 27 -14.69 10.18 -28.40
N SER A 28 -15.50 9.83 -27.43
CA SER A 28 -16.92 9.54 -27.67
C SER A 28 -17.73 10.12 -26.52
N LYS A 29 -18.64 11.02 -26.87
CA LYS A 29 -19.60 11.71 -26.00
C LYS A 29 -20.23 10.73 -25.02
N LEU A 30 -20.18 11.04 -23.72
CA LEU A 30 -21.03 10.40 -22.72
C LEU A 30 -21.93 11.48 -22.09
N SER A 31 -23.22 11.32 -22.35
CA SER A 31 -24.34 12.02 -21.71
C SER A 31 -24.48 11.59 -20.23
N PRO A 32 -25.23 12.33 -19.39
CA PRO A 32 -25.29 12.03 -17.97
C PRO A 32 -25.97 10.67 -17.74
N PHE A 33 -25.26 9.73 -17.11
CA PHE A 33 -25.78 8.39 -16.84
C PHE A 33 -26.84 8.43 -15.74
N SER A 34 -28.05 8.05 -16.11
CA SER A 34 -29.16 7.76 -15.21
C SER A 34 -29.02 6.34 -14.64
N ASN A 35 -29.47 6.17 -13.39
CA ASN A 35 -29.56 4.89 -12.68
C ASN A 35 -30.57 3.93 -13.35
N SER A 36 -30.23 3.30 -14.46
CA SER A 36 -30.77 2.00 -14.87
C SER A 36 -30.11 1.55 -16.17
N GLN A 37 -29.18 0.58 -16.10
CA GLN A 37 -28.90 -0.42 -17.14
C GLN A 37 -27.60 -1.16 -16.78
N TYR A 38 -27.68 -2.03 -15.76
CA TYR A 38 -26.82 -3.21 -15.70
C TYR A 38 -27.68 -4.40 -16.12
N PRO A 39 -27.25 -5.26 -17.05
CA PRO A 39 -27.97 -6.50 -17.30
C PRO A 39 -27.94 -7.33 -16.01
N GLN A 40 -29.13 -7.59 -15.47
CA GLN A 40 -29.35 -8.62 -14.44
C GLN A 40 -29.00 -9.98 -15.07
N ILE A 41 -27.73 -10.39 -14.96
CA ILE A 41 -27.32 -11.73 -15.37
C ILE A 41 -27.85 -12.69 -14.30
N LYS A 42 -29.04 -13.26 -14.54
CA LYS A 42 -29.54 -14.43 -13.80
C LYS A 42 -28.66 -15.63 -14.15
N LEU A 43 -27.69 -15.93 -13.30
CA LEU A 43 -26.98 -17.21 -13.34
C LEU A 43 -27.84 -18.26 -12.65
N ARG A 44 -28.33 -19.25 -13.41
CA ARG A 44 -28.90 -20.48 -12.85
C ARG A 44 -27.74 -21.41 -12.47
N PHE A 45 -27.72 -21.86 -11.22
CA PHE A 45 -26.86 -22.94 -10.75
C PHE A 45 -27.73 -24.16 -10.39
N PRO A 46 -27.20 -25.39 -10.49
CA PRO A 46 -27.97 -26.60 -10.18
C PRO A 46 -28.40 -26.60 -8.71
N GLU A 47 -29.64 -26.99 -8.49
CA GLU A 47 -30.29 -27.03 -7.17
C GLU A 47 -29.62 -28.03 -6.22
N HIS A 48 -29.49 -27.57 -4.97
CA HIS A 48 -29.38 -28.30 -3.71
C HIS A 48 -28.49 -29.56 -3.62
N THR A 49 -27.45 -29.46 -2.78
CA THR A 49 -27.14 -30.53 -1.83
C THR A 49 -26.66 -29.91 -0.52
N HIS A 50 -27.48 -30.07 0.52
CA HIS A 50 -27.09 -29.82 1.91
C HIS A 50 -25.87 -30.68 2.25
N LEU A 51 -24.75 -30.08 2.66
CA LEU A 51 -23.66 -30.84 3.27
C LEU A 51 -23.02 -30.05 4.42
N HIS A 52 -23.05 -30.71 5.57
CA HIS A 52 -22.51 -30.28 6.85
C HIS A 52 -21.02 -29.93 6.80
N CYS A 53 -20.65 -28.99 7.66
CA CYS A 53 -19.30 -28.59 7.98
C CYS A 53 -18.50 -29.76 8.59
N SER A 54 -17.62 -30.39 7.81
CA SER A 54 -16.44 -31.10 8.30
C SER A 54 -15.53 -31.51 7.13
N HIS A 55 -14.23 -31.25 7.30
CA HIS A 55 -13.09 -31.75 6.52
C HIS A 55 -12.84 -31.11 5.14
N THR A 56 -11.69 -30.43 5.07
CA THR A 56 -10.77 -30.35 3.92
C THR A 56 -11.42 -30.59 2.56
N HIS A 57 -12.18 -29.61 2.08
CA HIS A 57 -12.45 -29.51 0.65
C HIS A 57 -11.18 -29.00 -0.03
N ILE A 58 -10.35 -29.97 -0.42
CA ILE A 58 -9.39 -29.81 -1.50
C ILE A 58 -10.23 -29.51 -2.73
N VAL A 59 -10.45 -28.22 -2.99
CA VAL A 59 -10.81 -27.77 -4.33
C VAL A 59 -9.59 -28.11 -5.18
N LYS A 60 -9.67 -29.25 -5.88
CA LYS A 60 -8.98 -29.44 -7.14
C LYS A 60 -9.55 -28.37 -8.07
N CYS A 61 -9.03 -27.15 -7.98
CA CYS A 61 -8.84 -26.40 -9.20
C CYS A 61 -7.77 -27.21 -9.93
N GLU A 62 -8.23 -28.14 -10.76
CA GLU A 62 -7.48 -28.55 -11.94
C GLU A 62 -6.91 -27.28 -12.59
N GLU A 63 -5.81 -27.43 -13.31
CA GLU A 63 -5.12 -26.38 -14.05
C GLU A 63 -5.98 -25.77 -15.18
N SER A 64 -7.24 -25.40 -14.90
CA SER A 64 -8.11 -24.65 -15.78
C SER A 64 -7.64 -23.19 -15.78
N ASN A 65 -6.70 -22.92 -16.68
CA ASN A 65 -6.08 -21.62 -16.96
C ASN A 65 -7.04 -20.51 -17.42
N HIS A 66 -8.35 -20.61 -17.22
CA HIS A 66 -9.32 -19.59 -17.63
C HIS A 66 -10.38 -19.35 -16.55
N CYS A 67 -10.07 -18.44 -15.63
CA CYS A 67 -11.11 -17.68 -14.94
C CYS A 67 -11.77 -16.70 -15.93
N PRO A 68 -13.08 -16.43 -15.83
CA PRO A 68 -13.65 -15.27 -16.49
C PRO A 68 -12.82 -14.03 -16.12
N ASN A 69 -12.47 -13.20 -17.11
CA ASN A 69 -11.63 -11.99 -17.00
C ASN A 69 -10.11 -12.19 -16.95
N GLY A 70 -9.56 -13.37 -17.29
CA GLY A 70 -8.11 -13.56 -17.46
C GLY A 70 -7.29 -13.54 -16.16
N LEU A 71 -7.94 -13.80 -15.03
CA LEU A 71 -7.29 -13.87 -13.71
C LEU A 71 -6.46 -15.15 -13.56
N LYS A 72 -5.28 -15.01 -12.96
CA LYS A 72 -4.39 -16.12 -12.61
C LYS A 72 -4.22 -16.23 -11.11
N PHE A 73 -4.73 -17.32 -10.53
CA PHE A 73 -4.51 -17.65 -9.12
C PHE A 73 -3.25 -18.50 -8.98
N VAL A 74 -2.37 -18.10 -8.06
CA VAL A 74 -1.19 -18.85 -7.65
C VAL A 74 -1.44 -19.41 -6.26
N ARG A 75 -1.23 -20.71 -6.05
CA ARG A 75 -1.48 -21.38 -4.77
C ARG A 75 -0.18 -21.80 -4.10
N GLY A 76 -0.04 -21.52 -2.80
CA GLY A 76 0.97 -22.08 -1.89
C GLY A 76 2.44 -21.82 -2.26
N ARG A 77 2.72 -20.87 -3.16
CA ARG A 77 4.07 -20.64 -3.70
C ARG A 77 4.57 -19.20 -3.63
N LYS A 78 3.68 -18.23 -3.41
CA LYS A 78 4.06 -16.81 -3.44
C LYS A 78 4.52 -16.37 -2.05
N LEU A 79 5.77 -15.90 -1.96
CA LEU A 79 6.31 -15.31 -0.75
C LEU A 79 5.89 -13.83 -0.62
N LEU A 80 5.49 -13.43 0.58
CA LEU A 80 5.13 -12.05 0.91
C LEU A 80 6.35 -11.13 0.97
N SER A 81 7.54 -11.68 1.23
CA SER A 81 8.81 -10.95 1.11
C SER A 81 9.04 -10.36 -0.28
N GLU A 82 8.53 -10.99 -1.35
CA GLU A 82 8.61 -10.45 -2.72
C GLU A 82 7.67 -9.25 -2.95
N LEU A 83 6.71 -9.03 -2.06
CA LEU A 83 5.71 -7.96 -2.12
C LEU A 83 6.01 -6.83 -1.12
N SER A 84 6.98 -6.99 -0.23
CA SER A 84 7.35 -6.02 0.81
C SER A 84 8.65 -5.31 0.48
N THR A 85 8.73 -4.01 0.77
CA THR A 85 9.99 -3.26 0.64
C THR A 85 11.01 -3.62 1.72
N TRP A 86 10.57 -4.21 2.84
CA TRP A 86 11.48 -4.83 3.82
C TRP A 86 12.06 -6.15 3.33
N GLY A 87 11.43 -6.81 2.36
CA GLY A 87 11.84 -8.14 1.93
C GLY A 87 11.63 -9.22 3.00
N ILE A 88 10.63 -9.04 3.86
CA ILE A 88 10.28 -9.94 4.98
C ILE A 88 8.85 -10.46 4.76
N GLY A 89 8.63 -11.74 5.02
CA GLY A 89 7.31 -12.37 4.94
C GLY A 89 7.30 -13.77 4.33
N GLY A 90 6.56 -14.66 4.97
CA GLY A 90 6.35 -16.06 4.58
C GLY A 90 5.44 -16.26 3.37
N PRO A 91 5.04 -17.51 3.09
CA PRO A 91 4.17 -17.86 1.96
C PRO A 91 2.71 -17.47 2.19
N CYS A 92 1.96 -17.22 1.13
CA CYS A 92 0.50 -17.12 1.20
C CYS A 92 -0.20 -18.31 0.53
N ASN A 93 -1.40 -18.63 1.03
CA ASN A 93 -2.19 -19.75 0.51
C ASN A 93 -2.64 -19.50 -0.93
N TYR A 94 -3.16 -18.30 -1.21
CA TYR A 94 -3.56 -17.88 -2.54
C TYR A 94 -3.00 -16.50 -2.86
N PHE A 95 -2.60 -16.29 -4.10
CA PHE A 95 -2.17 -15.01 -4.63
C PHE A 95 -2.83 -14.75 -5.96
N VAL A 96 -3.31 -13.52 -6.15
CA VAL A 96 -3.88 -13.07 -7.42
C VAL A 96 -3.52 -11.60 -7.64
N GLN A 97 -3.26 -11.25 -8.90
CA GLN A 97 -3.07 -9.86 -9.31
C GLN A 97 -4.31 -9.39 -10.06
N VAL A 98 -4.79 -8.19 -9.72
CA VAL A 98 -5.93 -7.55 -10.40
C VAL A 98 -5.48 -6.25 -11.04
N SER A 99 -5.90 -6.00 -12.28
CA SER A 99 -5.60 -4.78 -13.03
C SER A 99 -6.83 -3.93 -13.35
N SER A 100 -8.03 -4.39 -12.96
CA SER A 100 -9.27 -3.65 -13.13
C SER A 100 -10.18 -3.76 -11.90
N GLN A 101 -11.08 -2.80 -11.77
CA GLN A 101 -12.13 -2.79 -10.76
C GLN A 101 -13.05 -4.01 -10.87
N THR A 102 -13.41 -4.42 -12.08
CA THR A 102 -14.22 -5.63 -12.33
C THR A 102 -13.53 -6.89 -11.81
N GLN A 103 -12.22 -7.03 -12.06
CA GLN A 103 -11.44 -8.15 -11.55
C GLN A 103 -11.37 -8.14 -10.02
N LEU A 104 -11.13 -6.98 -9.40
CA LEU A 104 -11.10 -6.85 -7.95
C LEU A 104 -12.44 -7.24 -7.31
N VAL A 105 -13.56 -6.70 -7.81
CA VAL A 105 -14.91 -7.03 -7.31
C VAL A 105 -15.18 -8.54 -7.43
N TYR A 106 -14.81 -9.14 -8.57
CA TYR A 106 -14.95 -10.58 -8.78
C TYR A 106 -14.18 -11.38 -7.72
N VAL A 107 -12.91 -11.05 -7.47
CA VAL A 107 -12.08 -11.77 -6.49
C VAL A 107 -12.61 -11.57 -5.07
N VAL A 108 -13.05 -10.36 -4.71
CA VAL A 108 -13.64 -10.07 -3.39
C VAL A 108 -14.88 -10.92 -3.16
N ARG A 109 -15.82 -10.94 -4.11
CA ARG A 109 -17.04 -11.77 -4.03
C ARG A 109 -16.71 -13.26 -3.96
N TYR A 110 -15.79 -13.73 -4.79
CA TYR A 110 -15.33 -15.12 -4.75
C TYR A 110 -14.78 -15.50 -3.36
N CYS A 111 -13.94 -14.66 -2.77
CA CYS A 111 -13.42 -14.91 -1.42
C CYS A 111 -14.53 -14.88 -0.35
N GLN A 112 -15.53 -14.03 -0.53
CA GLN A 112 -16.68 -13.95 0.35
C GLN A 112 -17.54 -15.23 0.28
N GLU A 113 -17.95 -15.64 -0.92
CA GLU A 113 -18.74 -16.84 -1.19
C GLU A 113 -18.07 -18.11 -0.67
N HIS A 114 -16.75 -18.22 -0.81
CA HIS A 114 -15.99 -19.41 -0.43
C HIS A 114 -15.38 -19.38 0.96
N CYS A 115 -15.76 -18.43 1.82
CA CYS A 115 -15.19 -18.36 3.17
C CYS A 115 -13.66 -18.16 3.22
N ILE A 116 -13.05 -17.61 2.15
CA ILE A 116 -11.61 -17.36 2.06
C ILE A 116 -11.29 -15.97 2.64
N ARG A 117 -10.41 -15.89 3.63
CA ARG A 117 -9.89 -14.60 4.13
C ARG A 117 -9.04 -13.95 3.05
N PHE A 118 -9.06 -12.64 2.93
CA PHE A 118 -8.23 -11.95 1.95
C PHE A 118 -7.61 -10.67 2.51
N MET A 119 -6.55 -10.21 1.86
CA MET A 119 -5.98 -8.88 2.05
C MET A 119 -5.66 -8.23 0.70
N ILE A 120 -5.81 -6.91 0.65
CA ILE A 120 -5.40 -6.11 -0.52
C ILE A 120 -4.03 -5.51 -0.25
N VAL A 121 -3.10 -5.73 -1.19
CA VAL A 121 -1.73 -5.22 -1.09
C VAL A 121 -1.43 -4.31 -2.28
N GLY A 122 -0.85 -3.14 -1.98
CA GLY A 122 -0.24 -2.25 -2.98
C GLY A 122 1.21 -2.65 -3.26
N LYS A 123 2.17 -1.79 -2.90
CA LYS A 123 3.61 -2.09 -2.98
C LYS A 123 4.21 -2.72 -1.70
N GLY A 124 3.37 -3.02 -0.70
CA GLY A 124 3.81 -3.52 0.61
C GLY A 124 4.84 -2.63 1.32
N SER A 125 4.86 -1.33 1.02
CA SER A 125 5.89 -0.40 1.51
C SER A 125 5.69 0.08 2.94
N ASN A 126 4.58 -0.32 3.58
CA ASN A 126 4.25 -0.05 4.98
C ASN A 126 3.83 -1.34 5.73
N CYS A 127 4.23 -2.52 5.22
CA CYS A 127 3.78 -3.81 5.75
C CYS A 127 4.97 -4.63 6.27
N LEU A 128 4.86 -5.09 7.52
CA LEU A 128 5.64 -6.19 8.06
C LEU A 128 4.79 -7.46 7.97
N PHE A 129 5.14 -8.36 7.07
CA PHE A 129 4.45 -9.64 6.95
C PHE A 129 5.11 -10.69 7.86
N ASP A 130 4.29 -11.47 8.54
CA ASP A 130 4.73 -12.58 9.40
C ASP A 130 5.54 -13.63 8.61
N ASP A 131 6.49 -14.28 9.28
CA ASP A 131 7.34 -15.34 8.72
C ASP A 131 6.54 -16.61 8.36
N MET A 132 5.43 -16.86 9.06
CA MET A 132 4.46 -17.91 8.74
C MET A 132 3.58 -17.54 7.55
N GLY A 133 3.61 -16.27 7.12
CA GLY A 133 2.95 -15.80 5.92
C GLY A 133 1.48 -15.40 6.13
N PHE A 134 0.59 -15.76 5.21
CA PHE A 134 -0.84 -15.39 5.29
C PHE A 134 -1.77 -16.53 4.88
N ASP A 135 -2.64 -16.93 5.81
CA ASP A 135 -3.64 -17.98 5.61
C ASP A 135 -4.91 -17.40 4.95
N GLY A 136 -4.78 -17.10 3.67
CA GLY A 136 -5.84 -16.54 2.84
C GLY A 136 -5.38 -16.17 1.44
N CYS A 137 -6.17 -15.32 0.79
CA CYS A 137 -5.90 -14.77 -0.53
C CYS A 137 -5.25 -13.39 -0.46
N VAL A 138 -4.10 -13.24 -1.09
CA VAL A 138 -3.38 -11.97 -1.24
C VAL A 138 -3.70 -11.41 -2.60
N ILE A 139 -4.38 -10.27 -2.61
CA ILE A 139 -4.83 -9.60 -3.83
C ILE A 139 -3.90 -8.42 -4.08
N LEU A 140 -3.01 -8.56 -5.04
CA LEU A 140 -2.12 -7.49 -5.47
C LEU A 140 -2.88 -6.53 -6.39
N ASN A 141 -3.11 -5.31 -5.93
CA ASN A 141 -3.83 -4.29 -6.67
C ASN A 141 -2.90 -3.55 -7.66
N ARG A 142 -3.17 -3.74 -8.95
CA ARG A 142 -2.50 -3.11 -10.10
C ARG A 142 -3.47 -2.37 -11.02
N ILE A 143 -4.53 -1.79 -10.44
CA ILE A 143 -5.42 -0.86 -11.15
C ILE A 143 -4.62 0.43 -11.43
N GLU A 144 -3.98 0.48 -12.59
CA GLU A 144 -3.02 1.52 -12.99
C GLU A 144 -3.58 2.35 -14.15
N PHE A 145 -4.48 3.28 -13.85
CA PHE A 145 -4.94 4.29 -14.82
C PHE A 145 -4.73 5.70 -14.27
N LEU A 146 -4.66 6.67 -15.18
CA LEU A 146 -4.60 8.09 -14.88
C LEU A 146 -5.49 8.81 -15.89
N GLU A 147 -6.67 9.21 -15.45
CA GLU A 147 -7.66 9.91 -16.25
C GLU A 147 -7.67 11.39 -15.86
N ARG A 148 -7.62 12.27 -16.86
CA ARG A 148 -7.71 13.72 -16.67
C ARG A 148 -9.16 14.15 -16.85
N ILE A 149 -9.77 14.70 -15.81
CA ILE A 149 -11.14 15.21 -15.85
C ILE A 149 -11.17 16.63 -16.41
N ASP A 150 -10.25 17.48 -15.94
CA ASP A 150 -10.10 18.86 -16.39
C ASP A 150 -8.63 19.33 -16.30
N SER A 151 -8.37 20.64 -16.35
CA SER A 151 -7.00 21.16 -16.32
C SER A 151 -6.19 20.72 -15.09
N ASN A 152 -6.85 20.58 -13.93
CA ASN A 152 -6.24 20.41 -12.62
C ASN A 152 -6.75 19.18 -11.84
N THR A 153 -7.77 18.48 -12.35
CA THR A 153 -8.42 17.34 -11.68
C THR A 153 -8.11 16.03 -12.40
N PHE A 154 -7.72 15.00 -11.63
CA PHE A 154 -7.34 13.68 -12.14
C PHE A 154 -7.98 12.57 -11.32
N THR A 155 -8.55 11.57 -11.97
CA THR A 155 -8.93 10.30 -11.33
C THR A 155 -7.83 9.28 -11.57
N VAL A 156 -7.32 8.68 -10.51
CA VAL A 156 -6.15 7.82 -10.56
C VAL A 156 -6.49 6.47 -9.95
N GLY A 157 -6.15 5.40 -10.68
CA GLY A 157 -6.29 4.04 -10.19
C GLY A 157 -5.46 3.82 -8.93
N SER A 158 -6.05 3.13 -7.96
CA SER A 158 -5.46 2.86 -6.64
C SER A 158 -4.15 2.06 -6.68
N GLY A 159 -3.88 1.30 -7.74
CA GLY A 159 -2.62 0.60 -7.97
C GLY A 159 -1.50 1.48 -8.53
N PHE A 160 -1.82 2.68 -9.02
CA PHE A 160 -0.85 3.59 -9.63
C PHE A 160 0.23 4.01 -8.61
N GLY A 161 1.49 4.12 -9.05
CA GLY A 161 2.59 4.50 -8.16
C GLY A 161 2.45 5.93 -7.64
N PHE A 162 2.40 6.11 -6.31
CA PHE A 162 2.19 7.42 -5.70
C PHE A 162 3.34 8.40 -5.98
N ASN A 163 4.58 7.90 -5.90
CA ASN A 163 5.76 8.65 -6.32
C ASN A 163 5.72 9.09 -7.79
N ARG A 164 5.30 8.19 -8.68
CA ARG A 164 5.16 8.49 -10.11
C ARG A 164 4.13 9.59 -10.34
N LEU A 165 3.00 9.54 -9.63
CA LEU A 165 1.97 10.58 -9.70
C LEU A 165 2.53 11.93 -9.28
N GLY A 166 3.20 12.01 -8.13
CA GLY A 166 3.82 13.25 -7.65
C GLY A 166 4.81 13.85 -8.66
N ILE A 167 5.74 13.04 -9.18
CA ILE A 167 6.71 13.47 -10.21
C ILE A 167 5.99 14.01 -11.46
N LEU A 168 4.98 13.29 -11.95
CA LEU A 168 4.25 13.66 -13.16
C LEU A 168 3.48 14.97 -12.97
N CYS A 169 2.76 15.13 -11.86
CA CYS A 169 2.03 16.36 -11.55
C CYS A 169 2.99 17.56 -11.44
N SER A 170 4.08 17.43 -10.69
CA SER A 170 5.06 18.51 -10.53
C SER A 170 5.73 18.90 -11.84
N SER A 171 6.05 17.92 -12.72
CA SER A 171 6.62 18.21 -14.04
C SER A 171 5.69 19.01 -14.97
N LYS A 172 4.38 18.93 -14.73
CA LYS A 172 3.35 19.69 -15.45
C LYS A 172 3.02 21.03 -14.77
N GLY A 173 3.76 21.41 -13.73
CA GLY A 173 3.50 22.62 -12.97
C GLY A 173 2.25 22.53 -12.09
N LEU A 174 1.85 21.34 -11.67
CA LEU A 174 0.73 21.16 -10.73
C LEU A 174 1.26 20.99 -9.31
N THR A 175 0.75 21.81 -8.39
CA THR A 175 1.07 21.78 -6.97
C THR A 175 0.02 21.01 -6.16
N GLY A 176 0.48 20.42 -5.06
CA GLY A 176 -0.28 19.65 -4.09
C GLY A 176 0.19 18.20 -3.93
N LEU A 177 1.09 17.72 -4.78
CA LEU A 177 1.64 16.34 -4.73
C LEU A 177 3.17 16.29 -4.89
N GLU A 178 3.87 17.43 -4.78
CA GLU A 178 5.34 17.49 -4.87
C GLU A 178 6.00 16.58 -3.83
N PHE A 179 5.46 16.57 -2.61
CA PHE A 179 5.93 15.74 -1.51
C PHE A 179 5.84 14.23 -1.81
N ALA A 180 4.87 13.83 -2.64
CA ALA A 180 4.62 12.44 -2.97
C ALA A 180 5.74 11.84 -3.83
N GLY A 181 6.52 12.66 -4.54
CA GLY A 181 7.59 12.19 -5.45
C GLY A 181 8.60 11.26 -4.80
N GLY A 182 8.79 11.36 -3.48
CA GLY A 182 9.63 10.48 -2.68
C GLY A 182 8.89 9.40 -1.89
N ILE A 183 7.58 9.25 -1.99
CA ILE A 183 6.86 8.29 -1.14
C ILE A 183 6.69 6.95 -1.87
N PRO A 184 7.34 5.86 -1.41
CA PRO A 184 7.12 4.55 -2.00
C PRO A 184 5.69 4.07 -1.66
N GLY A 185 4.98 3.55 -2.65
CA GLY A 185 3.62 3.05 -2.44
C GLY A 185 2.77 3.15 -3.70
N THR A 186 1.48 2.88 -3.53
CA THR A 186 0.44 3.13 -4.51
C THR A 186 -0.48 4.24 -4.03
N VAL A 187 -1.27 4.81 -4.94
CA VAL A 187 -2.28 5.84 -4.66
C VAL A 187 -3.29 5.36 -3.60
N GLY A 188 -3.76 4.11 -3.70
CA GLY A 188 -4.69 3.54 -2.73
C GLY A 188 -4.07 3.42 -1.33
N GLY A 189 -2.81 2.97 -1.24
CA GLY A 189 -2.09 2.94 0.03
C GLY A 189 -1.84 4.32 0.62
N ALA A 190 -1.55 5.32 -0.21
CA ALA A 190 -1.38 6.70 0.22
C ALA A 190 -2.69 7.29 0.78
N ALA A 191 -3.82 7.03 0.13
CA ALA A 191 -5.13 7.42 0.64
C ALA A 191 -5.49 6.68 1.94
N TYR A 192 -5.25 5.36 2.02
CA TYR A 192 -5.51 4.56 3.21
C TYR A 192 -4.71 5.02 4.43
N MET A 193 -3.45 5.40 4.24
CA MET A 193 -2.57 5.85 5.33
C MET A 193 -2.62 7.36 5.58
N ASN A 194 -3.32 8.13 4.74
CA ASN A 194 -3.10 9.57 4.61
C ASN A 194 -1.60 9.91 4.57
N ALA A 195 -0.90 9.33 3.59
CA ALA A 195 0.54 9.48 3.46
C ALA A 195 0.91 10.97 3.35
N GLY A 196 1.94 11.37 4.08
CA GLY A 196 2.34 12.78 4.16
C GLY A 196 3.82 12.95 4.43
N ALA A 197 4.40 14.00 3.86
CA ALA A 197 5.78 14.40 4.06
C ALA A 197 5.92 15.90 3.76
N ASN A 198 6.98 16.54 4.28
CA ASN A 198 7.27 17.96 3.99
C ASN A 198 6.11 18.92 4.32
N GLY A 199 5.33 18.61 5.36
CA GLY A 199 4.20 19.44 5.78
C GLY A 199 2.96 19.35 4.89
N GLN A 200 2.91 18.39 3.97
CA GLN A 200 1.77 18.11 3.10
C GLN A 200 1.29 16.67 3.30
N GLU A 201 0.01 16.45 3.12
CA GLU A 201 -0.64 15.14 3.23
C GLU A 201 -1.53 14.85 2.02
N THR A 202 -1.80 13.56 1.79
CA THR A 202 -2.63 13.13 0.65
C THR A 202 -4.01 13.78 0.70
N ALA A 203 -4.59 13.91 1.91
CA ALA A 203 -5.90 14.49 2.14
C ALA A 203 -6.03 15.98 1.73
N ASP A 204 -4.91 16.71 1.55
CA ASP A 204 -4.92 18.13 1.17
C ASP A 204 -5.47 18.35 -0.25
N VAL A 205 -5.40 17.32 -1.09
CA VAL A 205 -5.72 17.39 -2.52
C VAL A 205 -6.73 16.34 -2.97
N VAL A 206 -7.17 15.44 -2.09
CA VAL A 206 -8.24 14.48 -2.40
C VAL A 206 -9.55 15.25 -2.61
N ASP A 207 -10.21 14.96 -3.72
CA ASP A 207 -11.56 15.46 -4.05
C ASP A 207 -12.62 14.38 -3.75
N SER A 208 -12.31 13.12 -4.07
CA SER A 208 -13.18 11.98 -3.80
C SER A 208 -12.42 10.66 -3.91
N ILE A 209 -12.98 9.60 -3.34
CA ILE A 209 -12.42 8.25 -3.32
C ILE A 209 -13.50 7.26 -3.73
N GLU A 210 -13.15 6.34 -4.61
CA GLU A 210 -13.98 5.19 -4.96
C GLU A 210 -13.46 3.94 -4.26
N MET A 211 -14.37 3.16 -3.70
CA MET A 211 -14.08 1.95 -2.95
C MET A 211 -15.02 0.81 -3.34
N VAL A 212 -14.57 -0.40 -3.03
CA VAL A 212 -15.35 -1.64 -3.08
C VAL A 212 -15.63 -2.07 -1.65
N THR A 213 -16.88 -2.42 -1.34
CA THR A 213 -17.27 -2.97 -0.04
C THR A 213 -16.95 -4.45 0.07
N THR A 214 -17.05 -5.03 1.28
CA THR A 214 -16.89 -6.47 1.51
C THR A 214 -17.88 -7.33 0.73
N GLU A 215 -19.03 -6.77 0.34
CA GLU A 215 -20.08 -7.38 -0.48
C GLU A 215 -19.82 -7.20 -2.00
N GLY A 216 -18.73 -6.52 -2.35
CA GLY A 216 -18.39 -6.22 -3.73
C GLY A 216 -19.25 -5.11 -4.34
N GLU A 217 -19.80 -4.21 -3.53
CA GLU A 217 -20.51 -3.02 -4.01
C GLU A 217 -19.55 -1.85 -4.22
N LEU A 218 -19.86 -0.99 -5.18
CA LEU A 218 -19.06 0.19 -5.47
C LEU A 218 -19.66 1.42 -4.81
N GLN A 219 -18.82 2.15 -4.09
CA GLN A 219 -19.20 3.39 -3.43
C GLN A 219 -18.21 4.49 -3.76
N ARG A 220 -18.71 5.73 -3.84
CA ARG A 220 -17.91 6.94 -4.00
C ARG A 220 -18.15 7.84 -2.80
N LEU A 221 -17.08 8.23 -2.13
CA LEU A 221 -17.08 9.14 -0.99
C LEU A 221 -16.44 10.45 -1.38
N ASN A 222 -17.11 11.57 -1.11
CA ASN A 222 -16.57 12.90 -1.41
C ASN A 222 -15.63 13.35 -0.29
N ARG A 223 -14.75 14.31 -0.58
CA ARG A 223 -13.79 14.84 0.40
C ARG A 223 -14.43 15.30 1.71
N MET A 224 -15.63 15.85 1.65
CA MET A 224 -16.38 16.35 2.82
C MET A 224 -16.82 15.23 3.77
N ASP A 225 -17.01 14.02 3.25
CA ASP A 225 -17.44 12.84 4.02
C ASP A 225 -16.24 12.10 4.65
N LEU A 226 -15.01 12.46 4.26
CA LEU A 226 -13.79 11.77 4.65
C LEU A 226 -13.09 12.49 5.81
N LYS A 227 -13.10 11.85 6.98
CA LYS A 227 -12.41 12.33 8.20
C LYS A 227 -10.96 11.85 8.23
N PHE A 228 -10.07 12.62 7.61
CA PHE A 228 -8.63 12.41 7.68
C PHE A 228 -8.00 13.05 8.92
N GLY A 229 -6.86 12.50 9.35
CA GLY A 229 -5.99 13.09 10.35
C GLY A 229 -4.55 12.61 10.16
N TYR A 230 -3.66 12.96 11.09
CA TYR A 230 -2.25 12.57 11.01
C TYR A 230 -2.10 11.03 10.99
N ARG A 231 -1.69 10.50 9.84
CA ARG A 231 -1.60 9.04 9.58
C ARG A 231 -2.89 8.27 9.81
N LEU A 232 -4.02 8.95 9.64
CA LEU A 232 -5.36 8.45 9.91
C LEU A 232 -6.26 8.73 8.70
N SER A 233 -7.04 7.73 8.32
CA SER A 233 -8.11 7.85 7.33
C SER A 233 -9.35 7.10 7.84
N PRO A 234 -10.56 7.42 7.33
CA PRO A 234 -11.77 6.70 7.73
C PRO A 234 -11.72 5.20 7.36
N PHE A 235 -10.88 4.83 6.37
CA PHE A 235 -10.74 3.48 5.86
C PHE A 235 -10.06 2.52 6.84
N GLN A 236 -9.32 3.03 7.83
CA GLN A 236 -8.64 2.20 8.83
C GLN A 236 -9.64 1.58 9.83
N ASP A 237 -10.76 2.25 10.08
CA ASP A 237 -11.81 1.80 11.01
C ASP A 237 -13.09 1.33 10.31
N MET A 238 -13.14 1.45 8.98
CA MET A 238 -14.29 1.10 8.15
C MET A 238 -14.44 -0.42 8.01
N LYS A 239 -15.55 -0.97 8.50
CA LYS A 239 -15.75 -2.42 8.61
C LYS A 239 -16.14 -3.11 7.31
N ASP A 240 -16.84 -2.39 6.47
CA ASP A 240 -17.34 -2.83 5.18
C ASP A 240 -16.37 -2.51 4.03
N LEU A 241 -15.19 -1.95 4.30
CA LEU A 241 -14.19 -1.72 3.25
C LEU A 241 -13.56 -3.05 2.81
N ALA A 242 -13.63 -3.35 1.51
CA ALA A 242 -12.74 -4.34 0.90
C ALA A 242 -11.49 -3.68 0.29
N ALA A 243 -11.66 -2.62 -0.51
CA ALA A 243 -10.55 -1.98 -1.22
C ALA A 243 -10.86 -0.54 -1.65
N ILE A 244 -9.84 0.32 -1.66
CA ILE A 244 -9.88 1.56 -2.45
C ILE A 244 -9.54 1.21 -3.91
N VAL A 245 -10.32 1.69 -4.87
CA VAL A 245 -10.14 1.40 -6.31
C VAL A 245 -9.66 2.58 -7.13
N ALA A 246 -10.07 3.79 -6.77
CA ALA A 246 -9.62 5.03 -7.41
C ALA A 246 -9.64 6.21 -6.43
N VAL A 247 -8.80 7.21 -6.71
CA VAL A 247 -8.76 8.47 -5.96
C VAL A 247 -8.78 9.60 -6.96
N THR A 248 -9.69 10.54 -6.80
CA THR A 248 -9.72 11.79 -7.56
C THR A 248 -8.96 12.86 -6.78
N PHE A 249 -7.99 13.49 -7.44
CA PHE A 249 -7.20 14.59 -6.90
C PHE A 249 -7.55 15.90 -7.61
N ARG A 250 -7.69 16.98 -6.84
CA ARG A 250 -7.85 18.36 -7.35
C ARG A 250 -6.62 19.17 -6.97
N LEU A 251 -5.81 19.49 -7.97
CA LEU A 251 -4.53 20.21 -7.81
C LEU A 251 -4.68 21.68 -8.20
N LYS A 252 -3.57 22.43 -8.15
CA LYS A 252 -3.53 23.84 -8.61
C LYS A 252 -2.32 24.06 -9.50
N GLN A 253 -2.37 25.05 -10.40
CA GLN A 253 -1.20 25.44 -11.19
C GLN A 253 -0.18 26.19 -10.31
N SER A 254 1.10 25.90 -10.49
CA SER A 254 2.22 26.55 -9.83
C SER A 254 3.54 26.29 -10.55
N GLU A 255 4.22 27.35 -10.96
CA GLU A 255 5.54 27.26 -11.61
C GLU A 255 6.62 26.70 -10.66
N SER A 256 6.43 26.84 -9.36
CA SER A 256 7.38 26.37 -8.34
C SER A 256 7.20 24.91 -7.95
N ALA A 257 6.19 24.20 -8.48
CA ALA A 257 5.91 22.81 -8.13
C ALA A 257 7.09 21.89 -8.45
N ARG A 258 7.65 21.98 -9.67
CA ARG A 258 8.81 21.16 -10.07
C ARG A 258 10.04 21.43 -9.20
N ARG A 259 10.30 22.70 -8.87
CA ARG A 259 11.43 23.09 -8.02
C ARG A 259 11.30 22.49 -6.62
N ARG A 260 10.15 22.66 -5.95
CA ARG A 260 9.88 22.06 -4.63
C ARG A 260 10.03 20.54 -4.65
N GLN A 261 9.53 19.89 -5.69
CA GLN A 261 9.63 18.44 -5.84
C GLN A 261 11.10 17.96 -5.94
N ILE A 262 11.96 18.69 -6.66
CA ILE A 262 13.41 18.41 -6.70
C ILE A 262 14.04 18.61 -5.32
N GLU A 263 13.75 19.72 -4.64
CA GLU A 263 14.25 20.00 -3.29
C GLU A 263 13.85 18.90 -2.28
N HIS A 264 12.61 18.39 -2.36
CA HIS A 264 12.14 17.29 -1.52
C HIS A 264 12.92 16.00 -1.77
N LEU A 265 13.19 15.67 -3.04
CA LEU A 265 13.97 14.48 -3.42
C LEU A 265 15.42 14.58 -2.98
N GLU A 266 16.04 15.76 -3.10
CA GLU A 266 17.41 16.01 -2.64
C GLU A 266 17.51 15.89 -1.11
N ARG A 267 16.59 16.52 -0.37
CA ARG A 267 16.52 16.37 1.10
C ARG A 267 16.35 14.91 1.49
N ARG A 268 15.48 14.17 0.81
CA ARG A 268 15.29 12.73 1.04
C ARG A 268 16.57 11.93 0.79
N ARG A 269 17.28 12.21 -0.30
CA ARG A 269 18.55 11.54 -0.64
C ARG A 269 19.61 11.71 0.44
N ASN A 270 19.64 12.87 1.08
CA ASN A 270 20.63 13.19 2.10
C ASN A 270 20.23 12.72 3.50
N SER A 271 18.96 12.43 3.76
CA SER A 271 18.43 12.17 5.11
C SER A 271 17.89 10.77 5.33
N GLN A 272 17.73 9.95 4.28
CA GLN A 272 17.11 8.63 4.39
C GLN A 272 18.00 7.53 3.80
N PRO A 273 17.91 6.28 4.31
CA PRO A 273 18.69 5.15 3.81
C PRO A 273 18.16 4.64 2.46
N LEU A 274 18.38 5.40 1.38
CA LEU A 274 17.95 5.02 0.05
C LEU A 274 18.71 3.78 -0.44
N GLY A 275 17.97 2.84 -1.05
CA GLY A 275 18.51 1.58 -1.53
C GLY A 275 18.50 0.45 -0.49
N GLU A 276 18.38 0.79 0.80
CA GLU A 276 18.20 -0.20 1.87
C GLU A 276 16.77 -0.77 1.87
N ARG A 277 16.63 -2.01 2.34
CA ARG A 277 15.32 -2.64 2.53
C ARG A 277 14.64 -2.10 3.78
N THR A 278 13.67 -1.21 3.61
CA THR A 278 12.94 -0.53 4.69
C THR A 278 11.47 -0.30 4.33
N ALA A 279 10.59 -0.19 5.33
CA ALA A 279 9.20 0.24 5.17
C ALA A 279 8.98 1.73 5.49
N GLY A 280 10.05 2.53 5.52
CA GLY A 280 9.96 3.94 5.87
C GLY A 280 10.05 4.18 7.38
N SER A 281 9.33 5.19 7.86
CA SER A 281 9.27 5.48 9.30
C SER A 281 8.47 4.40 10.03
N VAL A 282 9.08 3.81 11.05
CA VAL A 282 8.47 2.73 11.84
C VAL A 282 7.43 3.27 12.80
N PHE A 283 7.71 4.42 13.41
CA PHE A 283 6.83 5.06 14.39
C PHE A 283 6.27 6.38 13.88
N ARG A 284 5.05 6.68 14.31
CA ARG A 284 4.43 8.00 14.17
C ARG A 284 5.17 9.01 15.07
N ASN A 285 5.18 10.28 14.68
CA ASN A 285 5.70 11.32 15.55
C ASN A 285 4.74 11.55 16.74
N PRO A 286 5.25 11.56 17.99
CA PRO A 286 4.44 11.81 19.17
C PRO A 286 4.07 13.29 19.28
N SER A 287 2.77 13.60 19.28
CA SER A 287 2.25 14.98 19.29
C SER A 287 2.53 15.74 20.60
N ASN A 288 2.78 15.03 21.70
CA ASN A 288 2.92 15.59 23.04
C ASN A 288 4.36 15.89 23.47
N SER A 289 5.37 15.49 22.70
CA SER A 289 6.78 15.60 23.13
C SER A 289 7.54 16.79 22.53
N GLY A 290 7.01 17.40 21.46
CA GLY A 290 7.73 18.41 20.67
C GLY A 290 8.89 17.86 19.83
N LEU A 291 9.26 16.59 20.01
CA LEU A 291 10.30 15.88 19.27
C LEU A 291 9.69 14.86 18.29
N SER A 292 10.37 14.62 17.19
CA SER A 292 10.05 13.51 16.29
C SER A 292 10.43 12.16 16.90
N ALA A 293 9.81 11.08 16.42
CA ALA A 293 10.20 9.73 16.85
C ALA A 293 11.67 9.43 16.48
N GLY A 294 12.16 9.97 15.36
CA GLY A 294 13.57 9.83 14.97
C GLY A 294 14.52 10.46 15.99
N GLU A 295 14.25 11.69 16.42
CA GLU A 295 15.06 12.37 17.44
C GLU A 295 15.06 11.61 18.76
N LEU A 296 13.90 11.12 19.21
CA LEU A 296 13.81 10.34 20.45
C LEU A 296 14.63 9.05 20.40
N ILE A 297 14.58 8.32 19.29
CA ILE A 297 15.35 7.08 19.10
C ILE A 297 16.86 7.38 19.01
N GLU A 298 17.22 8.47 18.35
CA GLU A 298 18.61 8.93 18.25
C GLU A 298 19.17 9.37 19.60
N SER A 299 18.45 10.20 20.36
CA SER A 299 18.82 10.62 21.72
C SER A 299 18.88 9.43 22.69
N ALA A 300 18.09 8.38 22.44
CA ALA A 300 18.18 7.13 23.19
C ALA A 300 19.45 6.31 22.86
N GLY A 301 20.23 6.70 21.84
CA GLY A 301 21.47 6.05 21.43
C GLY A 301 21.27 4.75 20.65
N LEU A 302 20.17 4.65 19.88
CA LEU A 302 19.74 3.39 19.25
C LEU A 302 20.11 3.27 17.76
N LYS A 303 20.70 4.28 17.12
CA LYS A 303 21.22 4.12 15.74
C LYS A 303 22.22 2.95 15.68
N GLY A 304 22.08 2.11 14.67
CA GLY A 304 22.92 0.92 14.49
C GLY A 304 22.59 -0.26 15.43
N ARG A 305 21.61 -0.12 16.35
CA ARG A 305 21.18 -1.22 17.20
C ARG A 305 20.60 -2.36 16.36
N ARG A 306 20.99 -3.59 16.68
CA ARG A 306 20.62 -4.81 15.96
C ARG A 306 19.85 -5.80 16.84
N VAL A 307 18.96 -6.55 16.20
CA VAL A 307 18.37 -7.80 16.69
C VAL A 307 18.29 -8.73 15.48
N GLY A 308 18.94 -9.89 15.53
CA GLY A 308 19.07 -10.77 14.36
C GLY A 308 19.56 -10.03 13.12
N GLY A 309 18.84 -10.17 12.01
CA GLY A 309 19.13 -9.43 10.77
C GLY A 309 18.61 -7.98 10.76
N ALA A 310 17.73 -7.59 11.68
CA ALA A 310 17.11 -6.27 11.71
C ALA A 310 18.03 -5.24 12.37
N MET A 311 18.02 -4.00 11.85
CA MET A 311 18.85 -2.91 12.38
C MET A 311 18.15 -1.56 12.32
N VAL A 312 18.35 -0.72 13.34
CA VAL A 312 18.03 0.71 13.27
C VAL A 312 19.04 1.39 12.34
N SER A 313 18.57 2.07 11.29
CA SER A 313 19.47 2.72 10.32
C SER A 313 20.42 3.71 10.98
N ASN A 314 21.69 3.68 10.55
CA ASN A 314 22.68 4.69 10.94
C ASN A 314 22.38 6.08 10.33
N ILE A 315 21.61 6.12 9.24
CA ILE A 315 21.27 7.38 8.55
C ILE A 315 20.08 8.05 9.23
N HIS A 316 18.98 7.32 9.44
CA HIS A 316 17.75 7.85 10.03
C HIS A 316 17.19 6.92 11.10
N ALA A 317 17.16 7.38 12.37
CA ALA A 317 16.85 6.51 13.51
C ALA A 317 15.41 5.94 13.51
N ASN A 318 14.44 6.63 12.91
CA ASN A 318 13.09 6.09 12.73
C ASN A 318 12.94 5.09 11.55
N PHE A 319 14.02 4.76 10.84
CA PHE A 319 13.98 3.81 9.71
C PHE A 319 14.69 2.53 10.13
N PHE A 320 13.95 1.43 10.18
CA PHE A 320 14.53 0.13 10.44
C PHE A 320 14.77 -0.57 9.11
N ILE A 321 15.90 -1.25 9.02
CA ILE A 321 16.36 -1.88 7.78
C ILE A 321 16.51 -3.38 7.98
N ASN A 322 16.16 -4.12 6.94
CA ASN A 322 16.58 -5.50 6.81
C ASN A 322 18.02 -5.50 6.29
N SER A 323 18.98 -5.69 7.19
CA SER A 323 20.42 -5.65 6.87
C SER A 323 20.97 -6.97 6.32
N GLY A 324 20.08 -7.88 5.92
CA GLY A 324 20.38 -9.23 5.44
C GLY A 324 19.74 -10.28 6.33
N GLY A 325 18.90 -11.13 5.75
CA GLY A 325 18.31 -12.29 6.43
C GLY A 325 17.38 -11.97 7.61
N SER A 326 16.86 -10.73 7.72
CA SER A 326 15.92 -10.41 8.82
C SER A 326 14.65 -11.23 8.73
N THR A 327 14.21 -11.72 9.87
CA THR A 327 12.87 -12.31 10.05
C THR A 327 11.86 -11.24 10.47
N CYS A 328 10.58 -11.55 10.42
CA CYS A 328 9.53 -10.73 11.03
C CYS A 328 9.76 -10.64 12.55
N GLN A 329 10.12 -11.77 13.17
CA GLN A 329 10.42 -11.82 14.60
C GLN A 329 11.55 -10.86 15.00
N ASP A 330 12.66 -10.84 14.25
CA ASP A 330 13.78 -9.89 14.47
C ASP A 330 13.29 -8.43 14.48
N MET A 331 12.42 -8.09 13.52
CA MET A 331 11.89 -6.74 13.37
C MET A 331 10.95 -6.37 14.52
N LEU A 332 10.07 -7.29 14.94
CA LEU A 332 9.17 -7.09 16.09
C LEU A 332 9.92 -6.94 17.41
N GLU A 333 10.97 -7.72 17.61
CA GLU A 333 11.85 -7.61 18.78
C GLU A 333 12.62 -6.28 18.79
N LEU A 334 13.14 -5.85 17.63
CA LEU A 334 13.78 -4.56 17.51
C LEU A 334 12.81 -3.40 17.78
N ILE A 335 11.58 -3.46 17.25
CA ILE A 335 10.50 -2.49 17.53
C ILE A 335 10.22 -2.43 19.03
N SER A 336 10.07 -3.58 19.68
CA SER A 336 9.77 -3.67 21.11
C SER A 336 10.91 -3.08 21.96
N LEU A 337 12.16 -3.43 21.65
CA LEU A 337 13.35 -2.92 22.32
C LEU A 337 13.46 -1.39 22.20
N VAL A 338 13.17 -0.84 21.02
CA VAL A 338 13.20 0.61 20.79
C VAL A 338 12.09 1.31 21.58
N LYS A 339 10.86 0.79 21.55
CA LYS A 339 9.74 1.34 22.34
C LYS A 339 10.07 1.37 23.84
N GLU A 340 10.56 0.27 24.38
CA GLU A 340 10.93 0.16 25.80
C GLU A 340 12.05 1.14 26.16
N THR A 341 13.09 1.20 25.34
CA THR A 341 14.25 2.07 25.62
C THR A 341 13.88 3.54 25.55
N VAL A 342 13.09 3.96 24.55
CA VAL A 342 12.61 5.35 24.43
C VAL A 342 11.67 5.69 25.58
N TYR A 343 10.77 4.79 25.97
CA TYR A 343 9.91 5.02 27.13
C TYR A 343 10.73 5.21 28.41
N ARG A 344 11.71 4.32 28.68
CA ARG A 344 12.56 4.40 29.87
C ARG A 344 13.42 5.67 29.91
N LYS A 345 13.96 6.11 28.77
CA LYS A 345 14.89 7.26 28.72
C LYS A 345 14.19 8.61 28.55
N CYS A 346 13.09 8.64 27.81
CA CYS A 346 12.42 9.88 27.39
C CYS A 346 11.00 10.02 27.96
N GLY A 347 10.45 8.98 28.60
CA GLY A 347 9.07 8.99 29.11
C GLY A 347 7.99 8.96 28.02
N VAL A 348 8.37 8.75 26.75
CA VAL A 348 7.46 8.81 25.60
C VAL A 348 7.15 7.40 25.09
N GLN A 349 5.87 7.08 24.97
CA GLN A 349 5.41 5.83 24.37
C GLN A 349 5.25 6.01 22.86
N LEU A 350 6.15 5.40 22.08
CA LEU A 350 6.06 5.41 20.62
C LEU A 350 4.92 4.51 20.13
N LYS A 351 4.23 4.96 19.08
CA LYS A 351 3.16 4.21 18.39
C LYS A 351 3.61 3.87 16.97
N GLU A 352 3.44 2.62 16.58
CA GLU A 352 3.78 2.12 15.25
C GLU A 352 2.95 2.82 14.16
N GLU A 353 3.60 3.11 13.03
CA GLU A 353 2.96 3.48 11.76
C GLU A 353 2.90 2.30 10.80
N VAL A 354 3.90 1.43 10.88
CA VAL A 354 4.00 0.20 10.09
C VAL A 354 2.91 -0.79 10.48
N MET A 355 2.35 -1.46 9.47
CA MET A 355 1.26 -2.41 9.65
C MET A 355 1.83 -3.82 9.76
N TYR A 356 1.68 -4.43 10.94
CA TYR A 356 1.98 -5.84 11.13
C TYR A 356 0.83 -6.70 10.59
N VAL A 357 1.14 -7.60 9.66
CA VAL A 357 0.19 -8.51 9.03
C VAL A 357 0.44 -9.92 9.56
N GLN A 358 -0.42 -10.33 10.49
CA GLN A 358 -0.39 -11.66 11.09
C GLN A 358 -0.91 -12.74 10.11
N PRO A 359 -0.60 -14.03 10.34
CA PRO A 359 -1.04 -15.13 9.49
C PRO A 359 -2.56 -15.27 9.40
N HIS A 360 -3.26 -14.80 10.44
CA HIS A 360 -4.71 -14.92 10.58
C HIS A 360 -5.42 -13.57 10.66
N CYS A 361 -4.74 -12.49 10.27
CA CYS A 361 -5.18 -11.12 10.47
C CYS A 361 -6.53 -10.81 9.79
N ASN A 362 -7.50 -10.31 10.57
CA ASN A 362 -8.78 -9.79 10.09
C ASN A 362 -8.83 -8.25 10.00
N ILE A 363 -7.72 -7.54 10.20
CA ILE A 363 -7.66 -6.07 10.22
C ILE A 363 -8.15 -5.44 8.91
N LEU A 364 -8.20 -6.22 7.82
CA LEU A 364 -8.68 -5.79 6.50
C LEU A 364 -10.04 -6.41 6.10
N ASN A 365 -10.68 -7.15 7.01
CA ASN A 365 -12.08 -7.62 6.89
C ASN A 365 -12.63 -7.99 8.29
N PRO A 366 -13.05 -7.00 9.10
CA PRO A 366 -13.37 -7.19 10.52
C PRO A 366 -14.69 -7.96 10.79
N ASN A 367 -15.45 -8.35 9.76
CA ASN A 367 -16.78 -8.94 9.94
C ASN A 367 -16.79 -10.47 10.12
N ARG A 368 -15.65 -11.17 10.06
CA ARG A 368 -15.66 -12.65 10.00
C ARG A 368 -15.42 -13.43 11.30
N ASP A 369 -14.70 -12.88 12.28
CA ASP A 369 -14.40 -13.64 13.52
C ASP A 369 -15.51 -13.58 14.58
N LYS A 370 -16.66 -12.94 14.29
CA LYS A 370 -17.81 -12.98 15.18
C LYS A 370 -18.54 -14.33 15.22
N THR A 371 -18.12 -15.31 14.43
CA THR A 371 -18.80 -16.61 14.30
C THR A 371 -17.96 -17.84 14.68
N ARG A 372 -16.75 -17.67 15.23
CA ARG A 372 -16.03 -18.79 15.86
C ARG A 372 -16.23 -18.77 17.38
N PRO A 373 -16.85 -19.80 17.98
CA PRO A 373 -16.67 -20.05 19.40
C PRO A 373 -15.18 -20.35 19.65
N LEU A 374 -14.69 -19.87 20.79
CA LEU A 374 -13.34 -20.11 21.33
C LEU A 374 -12.96 -21.59 21.36
#